data_AF-A0A2V6ETA5-F1
#
_entry.id   AF-A0A2V6ETA5-F1
#
_cell.length_a   1.000
_cell.length_b   1.000
_cell.length_c   1.000
_cell.angle_alpha   90.00
_cell.angle_beta   90.00
_cell.angle_gamma   90.00
#
_symmetry.space_group_name_H-M   'P 1'
#
loop_
_entity.id
_entity.type
_entity.pdbx_description
1 polymer ?
#
loop_
_entity_poly.entity_id
_entity_poly.type
_entity_poly.pdbx_seq_one_letter_code
_entity_poly.pdbx_strand_id
1 'polypeptide(L)' 'MERWRMITFSVFGASLSGAVIFTAALFGIIHLGAGLAVATGAIVLALVAGELRRRSGSLLPAVIVHALFNVGDAFWPRT' A
#
# COMPACT_ATOMS: atom_id res chain seq x y z
N MET A 1 -16.07 -25.48 5.77
CA MET A 1 -14.82 -24.89 5.25
C MET A 1 -15.20 -23.99 4.08
N GLU A 2 -15.68 -22.78 4.37
CA GLU A 2 -16.12 -21.84 3.34
C GLU A 2 -14.91 -21.30 2.59
N ARG A 3 -14.78 -21.70 1.32
CA ARG A 3 -13.78 -21.17 0.40
C ARG A 3 -14.22 -19.78 -0.05
N TRP A 4 -14.01 -18.78 0.80
CA TRP A 4 -14.10 -17.37 0.43
C TRP A 4 -13.19 -17.14 -0.78
N ARG A 5 -13.79 -17.02 -1.97
CA ARG A 5 -13.08 -16.70 -3.21
C ARG A 5 -12.54 -15.28 -3.07
N MET A 6 -11.31 -15.16 -2.57
CA MET A 6 -10.55 -13.93 -2.72
C MET A 6 -10.36 -13.68 -4.21
N ILE A 7 -11.02 -12.66 -4.73
CA ILE A 7 -10.82 -12.18 -6.10
C ILE A 7 -9.37 -11.73 -6.18
N THR A 8 -8.55 -12.49 -6.89
CA THR A 8 -7.12 -12.23 -7.04
C THR A 8 -6.88 -11.75 -8.46
N PHE A 9 -6.24 -10.59 -8.59
CA PHE A 9 -5.95 -9.94 -9.87
C PHE A 9 -4.47 -10.15 -10.19
N SER A 10 -4.14 -10.60 -11.40
CA SER A 10 -2.75 -10.81 -11.81
C SER A 10 -2.19 -9.54 -12.43
N VAL A 11 -1.12 -8.99 -11.85
CA VAL A 11 -0.37 -7.85 -12.38
C VAL A 11 1.09 -8.32 -12.54
N PHE A 12 1.60 -8.36 -13.77
CA PHE A 12 2.96 -8.85 -14.10
C PHE A 12 3.30 -10.23 -13.49
N GLY A 13 2.33 -11.14 -13.43
CA GLY A 13 2.52 -12.49 -12.86
C GLY A 13 2.40 -12.58 -11.32
N ALA A 14 2.19 -11.45 -10.63
CA ALA A 14 1.90 -11.41 -9.21
C ALA A 14 0.40 -11.28 -8.95
N SER A 15 -0.16 -12.20 -8.15
CA SER A 15 -1.57 -12.20 -7.79
C SER A 15 -1.83 -11.24 -6.61
N LEU A 16 -2.39 -10.07 -6.87
CA LEU A 16 -2.81 -9.09 -5.87
C LEU A 16 -4.24 -9.37 -5.38
N SER A 17 -4.45 -9.31 -4.06
CA SER A 17 -5.79 -9.42 -3.48
C SER A 17 -6.62 -8.17 -3.77
N GLY A 18 -7.90 -8.35 -4.11
CA GLY A 18 -8.85 -7.23 -4.23
C GLY A 18 -8.91 -6.35 -2.97
N ALA A 19 -8.70 -6.92 -1.79
CA ALA A 19 -8.63 -6.15 -0.54
C ALA A 19 -7.42 -5.21 -0.52
N VAL A 20 -6.26 -5.65 -1.02
CA VAL A 20 -5.04 -4.82 -1.11
C VAL A 20 -5.25 -3.66 -2.08
N ILE A 21 -5.86 -3.92 -3.24
CA ILE A 21 -6.18 -2.90 -4.24
C ILE A 21 -7.16 -1.87 -3.66
N PHE A 22 -8.23 -2.34 -3.02
CA PHE A 22 -9.23 -1.46 -2.41
C PHE A 22 -8.62 -0.55 -1.34
N THR A 23 -7.84 -1.13 -0.41
CA THR A 23 -7.19 -0.33 0.64
C THR A 23 -6.16 0.63 0.08
N ALA A 24 -5.44 0.26 -1.00
CA ALA A 24 -4.47 1.14 -1.64
C ALA A 24 -5.15 2.33 -2.34
N ALA A 25 -6.28 2.10 -3.01
CA ALA A 25 -7.07 3.16 -3.62
C ALA A 25 -7.59 4.14 -2.56
N LEU A 26 -8.17 3.63 -1.46
CA LEU A 26 -8.61 4.47 -0.34
C LEU A 26 -7.45 5.27 0.26
N PHE A 27 -6.30 4.64 0.45
CA PHE A 27 -5.13 5.31 1.01
C PHE A 27 -4.62 6.44 0.10
N GLY A 28 -4.67 6.27 -1.23
CA GLY A 28 -4.42 7.34 -2.18
C GLY A 28 -5.42 8.49 -2.07
N ILE A 29 -6.72 8.17 -2.03
CA ILE A 29 -7.80 9.16 -1.98
C ILE A 29 -7.68 10.08 -0.77
N ILE A 30 -7.39 9.52 0.42
CA ILE A 30 -7.24 10.34 1.64
C ILE A 30 -6.00 11.24 1.61
N HIS A 31 -5.02 10.96 0.75
CA HIS A 31 -3.81 11.77 0.56
C HIS A 31 -3.91 12.76 -0.60
N LEU A 32 -5.05 12.84 -1.31
CA LEU A 32 -5.22 13.80 -2.42
C LEU A 32 -5.01 15.26 -1.97
N GLY A 33 -5.35 15.59 -0.73
CA GLY A 33 -5.11 16.92 -0.15
C GLY A 33 -3.63 17.31 -0.03
N ALA A 34 -2.71 16.35 -0.06
CA ALA A 34 -1.26 16.58 -0.04
C ALA A 34 -0.65 16.70 -1.46
N GLY A 35 -1.48 16.60 -2.51
CA GLY A 35 -1.08 16.72 -3.91
C GLY A 35 -0.95 15.39 -4.65
N LEU A 36 -0.96 15.47 -5.98
CA LEU A 36 -0.99 14.29 -6.86
C LEU A 36 0.25 13.38 -6.72
N ALA A 37 1.43 13.98 -6.50
CA ALA A 37 2.65 13.22 -6.28
C ALA A 37 2.57 12.38 -4.99
N VAL A 38 2.10 12.99 -3.89
CA VAL A 38 1.94 12.31 -2.60
C VAL A 38 0.85 11.23 -2.68
N ALA A 39 -0.28 11.53 -3.29
CA ALA A 39 -1.36 10.55 -3.47
C ALA A 39 -0.92 9.33 -4.30
N THR A 40 -0.14 9.56 -5.37
CA THR A 40 0.39 8.46 -6.20
C THR A 40 1.41 7.63 -5.42
N GLY A 41 2.30 8.28 -4.67
CA GLY A 41 3.24 7.60 -3.77
C GLY A 41 2.53 6.77 -2.70
N ALA A 42 1.45 7.31 -2.12
CA ALA A 42 0.62 6.63 -1.14
C ALA A 42 -0.03 5.36 -1.71
N ILE A 43 -0.56 5.40 -2.94
CA ILE A 43 -1.13 4.21 -3.60
C ILE A 43 -0.07 3.12 -3.76
N VAL A 44 1.10 3.46 -4.31
CA VAL A 44 2.19 2.51 -4.52
C VAL A 44 2.64 1.89 -3.19
N LEU A 45 2.79 2.74 -2.16
CA LEU A 45 3.18 2.30 -0.83
C LEU A 45 2.18 1.31 -0.24
N ALA A 46 0.89 1.61 -0.33
CA ALA A 46 -0.17 0.77 0.20
C ALA A 46 -0.30 -0.58 -0.55
N LEU A 47 -0.04 -0.61 -1.86
CA LEU A 47 0.05 -1.87 -2.61
C LEU A 47 1.18 -2.76 -2.10
N VAL A 48 2.38 -2.19 -1.91
CA VAL A 48 3.56 -2.93 -1.42
C VAL A 48 3.35 -3.39 0.02
N ALA A 49 2.93 -2.50 0.92
CA ALA A 49 2.70 -2.80 2.32
C ALA A 49 1.58 -3.85 2.51
N GLY A 50 0.49 -3.71 1.76
CA GLY A 50 -0.63 -4.65 1.78
C GLY A 50 -0.24 -6.04 1.29
N GLU A 51 0.57 -6.11 0.22
CA GLU A 51 1.05 -7.38 -0.32
C GLU A 51 2.08 -8.05 0.61
N LEU A 52 3.00 -7.29 1.21
CA LEU A 52 3.94 -7.81 2.19
C LEU A 52 3.23 -8.35 3.44
N ARG A 53 2.21 -7.63 3.95
CA ARG A 53 1.34 -8.14 5.03
C ARG A 53 0.66 -9.44 4.60
N ARG A 54 0.10 -9.49 3.39
CA ARG A 54 -0.61 -10.68 2.90
C ARG A 54 0.30 -11.90 2.78
N ARG A 55 1.52 -11.72 2.29
CA ARG A 55 2.50 -12.81 2.13
C ARG A 55 3.08 -13.27 3.47
N SER A 56 3.34 -12.34 4.39
CA SER A 56 3.96 -12.66 5.68
C SER A 56 2.97 -13.06 6.77
N GLY A 57 1.69 -12.69 6.64
CA GLY A 57 0.72 -12.75 7.74
C GLY A 57 1.00 -11.76 8.88
N SER A 58 2.07 -10.96 8.77
CA SER A 58 2.55 -10.05 9.82
C SER A 58 2.29 -8.59 9.44
N LEU A 59 2.02 -7.75 10.45
CA LEU A 59 1.94 -6.30 10.28
C LEU A 59 3.32 -5.65 10.20
N LEU A 60 4.36 -6.32 10.71
CA LEU A 60 5.71 -5.76 10.84
C LEU A 60 6.28 -5.25 9.50
N PRO A 61 6.20 -5.99 8.38
CA PRO A 61 6.69 -5.49 7.10
C PRO A 61 5.96 -4.22 6.62
N ALA A 62 4.64 -4.14 6.85
CA ALA A 62 3.85 -2.97 6.49
C ALA A 62 4.23 -1.74 7.33
N VAL A 63 4.48 -1.94 8.63
CA VAL A 63 4.95 -0.87 9.53
C VAL A 63 6.32 -0.36 9.12
N ILE A 64 7.27 -1.26 8.82
CA ILE A 64 8.62 -0.88 8.39
C ILE A 64 8.57 -0.08 7.09
N VAL A 65 7.83 -0.57 6.09
CA VAL A 65 7.67 0.12 4.80
C VAL A 65 7.04 1.50 4.97
N HIS A 66 6.01 1.61 5.82
CA HIS A 66 5.39 2.89 6.12
C HIS A 66 6.35 3.87 6.83
N ALA A 67 7.13 3.39 7.79
CA ALA A 67 8.09 4.20 8.53
C ALA A 67 9.22 4.72 7.61
N LEU A 68 9.81 3.85 6.77
CA LEU A 68 10.89 4.25 5.84
C LEU A 68 10.47 5.36 4.88
N PHE A 69 9.22 5.35 4.41
CA PHE A 69 8.71 6.40 3.52
C PHE A 69 8.46 7.72 4.26
N ASN A 70 7.98 7.67 5.51
CA ASN A 70 7.86 8.88 6.34
C ASN A 70 9.21 9.45 6.78
N VAL A 71 10.25 8.62 6.90
CA VAL A 71 11.61 9.11 7.14
C VAL A 71 12.06 10.04 6.01
N GLY A 72 11.69 9.75 4.76
CA GLY A 72 11.93 10.65 3.63
C GLY A 72 11.31 12.04 3.85
N ASP A 73 10.09 12.11 4.35
CA ASP A 73 9.41 13.38 4.68
C ASP A 73 10.10 14.13 5.84
N ALA A 74 10.59 13.40 6.85
CA ALA A 74 11.34 13.99 7.97
C ALA A 74 12.65 14.67 7.54
N PHE A 75 13.23 14.26 6.41
CA PHE A 75 14.49 14.79 5.88
C PHE A 75 14.32 15.62 4.59
N TRP A 76 13.10 15.75 4.05
CA TRP A 76 12.85 16.53 2.85
C TRP A 76 12.79 18.03 3.17
N PRO A 77 13.57 18.89 2.49
CA PRO A 77 13.48 20.33 2.69
C PRO A 77 12.08 20.84 2.32
N ARG A 78 11.42 21.51 3.27
CA ARG A 78 10.20 22.28 2.99
C ARG A 78 10.63 23.60 2.32
N THR A 79 10.96 23.53 1.04
CA THR A 79 11.20 24.71 0.19
C THR A 79 9.90 25.38 -0.19
#